data_AF-A0A7S3KPS2-F1
#
_entry.id   AF-A0A7S3KPS2-F1
#
_cell.length_a   1.000
_cell.length_b   1.000
_cell.length_c   1.000
_cell.angle_alpha   90.00
_cell.angle_beta   90.00
_cell.angle_gamma   90.00
#
_symmetry.space_group_name_H-M   'P 1'
#
loop_
_entity.id
_entity.type
_entity.pdbx_description
1 polymer ?
#
loop_
_entity_poly.entity_id
_entity_poly.type
_entity_poly.pdbx_seq_one_letter_code
_entity_poly.pdbx_strand_id
1 'polypeptide(L)'
;GGQSARSSKLKRKRSTVRNATNLISNLHDADLDRQNSNVRLSKDQTRELDQMIGYEAEEFKKEQQREIKAELDDNALFLEEYSYSVSDKFNNETRNVAKKKMVYLFTESLADMGLKNMNTIAFQITLFVIVLSFWARVYIHYFGEYLALLIIGIKVSKFNPEWYKVELHYESWESWHEAIIIILGVLLNTFFFSLMIISAYFVNKYTQFPHIFYKMMCWFGIATTIDFLLILAVDCIEQNWTRGDMFKLYQYYNRRDANGYPGLAITIFIYVVLTFINLSLMYYYLIFIHMGGRVIDIYLRLS
;
A
#
# COMPACT_ATOMS: atom_id res chain seq x y z
N GLY A 1 27.88 13.08 35.81
CA GLY A 1 28.36 14.37 36.35
C GLY A 1 28.87 15.30 35.26
N GLY A 2 27.97 15.89 34.45
CA GLY A 2 28.34 16.74 33.30
C GLY A 2 27.84 18.20 33.36
N GLN A 3 27.08 18.59 34.38
CA GLN A 3 26.46 19.93 34.44
C GLN A 3 27.34 21.01 35.12
N SER A 4 28.41 20.64 35.83
CA SER A 4 29.27 21.60 36.55
C SER A 4 30.27 22.35 35.64
N ALA A 5 30.69 21.74 34.52
CA ALA A 5 31.72 22.30 33.64
C ALA A 5 31.23 23.41 32.67
N ARG A 6 29.91 23.49 32.41
CA ARG A 6 29.33 24.49 31.50
C ARG A 6 29.13 25.85 32.17
N SER A 7 28.87 25.86 33.48
CA SER A 7 28.68 27.09 34.30
C SER A 7 29.99 27.87 34.49
N SER A 8 31.14 27.18 34.58
CA SER A 8 32.45 27.83 34.76
C SER A 8 32.96 28.53 33.49
N LYS A 9 32.68 27.99 32.29
CA LYS A 9 33.05 28.63 31.01
C LYS A 9 32.24 29.90 30.72
N LEU A 10 30.95 29.91 31.10
CA LEU A 10 30.08 31.09 30.94
C LEU A 10 30.44 32.24 31.89
N LYS A 11 30.86 31.95 33.12
CA LYS A 11 31.37 32.99 34.06
C LYS A 11 32.69 33.60 33.58
N ARG A 12 33.59 32.82 32.98
CA ARG A 12 34.88 33.29 32.46
C ARG A 12 34.73 34.20 31.23
N LYS A 13 33.77 33.92 30.33
CA LYS A 13 33.47 34.83 29.20
C LYS A 13 32.85 36.16 29.66
N ARG A 14 31.96 36.15 30.66
CA ARG A 14 31.35 37.39 31.20
C ARG A 14 32.36 38.30 31.90
N SER A 15 33.40 37.77 32.55
CA SER A 15 34.46 38.60 33.16
C SER A 15 35.38 39.26 32.11
N THR A 16 35.68 38.56 31.01
CA THR A 16 36.52 39.12 29.94
C THR A 16 35.79 40.26 29.20
N VAL A 17 34.48 40.11 28.97
CA VAL A 17 33.67 41.17 28.34
C VAL A 17 33.55 42.39 29.26
N ARG A 18 33.39 42.21 30.59
CA ARG A 18 33.37 43.32 31.55
C ARG A 18 34.69 44.09 31.61
N ASN A 19 35.82 43.38 31.57
CA ASN A 19 37.15 44.00 31.55
C ASN A 19 37.42 44.74 30.24
N ALA A 20 36.91 44.27 29.11
CA ALA A 20 37.00 44.98 27.83
C ALA A 20 36.14 46.26 27.82
N THR A 21 34.92 46.24 28.35
CA THR A 21 34.09 47.45 28.47
C THR A 21 34.69 48.49 29.42
N ASN A 22 35.35 48.08 30.52
CA ASN A 22 36.03 49.00 31.42
C ASN A 22 37.33 49.59 30.83
N LEU A 23 37.98 48.86 29.92
CA LEU A 23 39.14 49.37 29.17
C LEU A 23 38.73 50.40 28.12
N ILE A 24 37.58 50.18 27.46
CA ILE A 24 37.03 51.13 26.47
C ILE A 24 36.48 52.39 27.16
N SER A 25 35.85 52.28 28.33
CA SER A 25 35.41 53.46 29.09
C SER A 25 36.59 54.30 29.61
N ASN A 26 37.66 53.66 30.08
CA ASN A 26 38.84 54.36 30.57
C ASN A 26 39.71 54.96 29.44
N LEU A 27 39.65 54.42 28.23
CA LEU A 27 40.29 55.04 27.05
C LEU A 27 39.48 56.23 26.54
N HIS A 28 38.15 56.21 26.68
CA HIS A 28 37.33 57.34 26.25
C HIS A 28 37.46 58.55 27.18
N ASP A 29 37.64 58.34 28.48
CA ASP A 29 37.81 59.43 29.46
C ASP A 29 39.27 59.95 29.55
N ALA A 30 40.27 59.15 29.14
CA ALA A 30 41.69 59.58 29.18
C ALA A 30 42.12 60.43 27.98
N ASP A 31 41.42 60.32 26.83
CA ASP A 31 41.73 61.10 25.62
C ASP A 31 40.94 62.42 25.51
N LEU A 32 39.90 62.62 26.34
CA LEU A 32 39.10 63.85 26.30
C LEU A 32 39.74 65.06 27.02
N ASP A 33 40.79 64.86 27.81
CA ASP A 33 41.49 65.95 28.52
C ASP A 33 42.78 66.43 27.82
N ARG A 34 43.16 65.87 26.67
CA ARG A 34 44.39 66.25 25.94
C ARG A 34 44.21 66.87 24.56
N GLN A 35 43.00 67.16 24.13
CA GLN A 35 42.74 67.91 22.89
C GLN A 35 41.83 69.12 23.10
N ASN A 36 42.28 70.05 23.95
CA ASN A 36 41.90 71.46 23.81
C ASN A 36 42.96 72.19 22.98
N SER A 37 43.11 71.79 21.72
CA SER A 37 43.74 72.64 20.70
C SER A 37 42.70 72.88 19.61
N ASN A 38 42.21 74.11 19.55
CA ASN A 38 41.28 74.60 18.54
C ASN A 38 41.78 74.30 17.11
N VAL A 39 41.39 73.16 16.56
CA VAL A 39 41.41 72.91 15.11
C VAL A 39 39.94 72.96 14.69
N ARG A 40 39.52 74.11 14.16
CA ARG A 40 38.26 74.19 13.42
C ARG A 40 38.47 73.37 12.14
N LEU A 41 38.13 72.08 12.18
CA LEU A 41 37.96 71.32 10.94
C LEU A 41 36.91 72.03 10.09
N SER A 42 37.20 72.17 8.79
CA SER A 42 36.21 72.63 7.83
C SER A 42 34.99 71.71 7.91
N LYS A 43 33.78 72.26 7.78
CA LYS A 43 32.52 71.49 7.79
C LYS A 43 32.54 70.30 6.83
N ASP A 44 33.33 70.39 5.76
CA ASP A 44 33.47 69.34 4.77
C ASP A 44 34.30 68.15 5.27
N GLN A 45 35.36 68.39 6.06
CA GLN A 45 36.21 67.31 6.60
C GLN A 45 35.52 66.55 7.74
N THR A 46 34.72 67.22 8.56
CA THR A 46 33.86 66.54 9.56
C THR A 46 32.80 65.68 8.89
N ARG A 47 32.29 66.11 7.72
CA ARG A 47 31.26 65.36 7.00
C ARG A 47 31.81 64.10 6.33
N GLU A 48 33.03 64.14 5.81
CA GLU A 48 33.72 62.95 5.28
C GLU A 48 34.06 61.96 6.40
N LEU A 49 34.51 62.44 7.57
CA LEU A 49 34.80 61.57 8.71
C LEU A 49 33.53 60.89 9.25
N ASP A 50 32.42 61.62 9.38
CA ASP A 50 31.13 61.05 9.78
C ASP A 50 30.59 60.03 8.75
N GLN A 51 30.84 60.27 7.46
CA GLN A 51 30.47 59.32 6.40
C GLN A 51 31.30 58.04 6.45
N MET A 52 32.61 58.14 6.73
CA MET A 52 33.48 56.96 6.89
C MET A 52 33.10 56.16 8.14
N ILE A 53 32.86 56.82 9.28
CA ILE A 53 32.42 56.16 10.52
C ILE A 53 31.04 55.50 10.33
N GLY A 54 30.12 56.16 9.64
CA GLY A 54 28.81 55.60 9.31
C GLY A 54 28.90 54.37 8.41
N TYR A 55 29.80 54.38 7.43
CA TYR A 55 30.04 53.25 6.53
C TYR A 55 30.64 52.05 7.27
N GLU A 56 31.65 52.27 8.11
CA GLU A 56 32.30 51.22 8.90
C GLU A 56 31.34 50.60 9.94
N ALA A 57 30.47 51.42 10.55
CA ALA A 57 29.44 50.93 11.47
C ALA A 57 28.34 50.10 10.77
N GLU A 58 28.00 50.43 9.52
CA GLU A 58 27.09 49.67 8.66
C GLU A 58 27.69 48.31 8.27
N GLU A 59 28.98 48.30 7.93
CA GLU A 59 29.70 47.09 7.54
C GLU A 59 29.84 46.13 8.74
N PHE A 60 30.19 46.64 9.91
CA PHE A 60 30.26 45.87 11.15
C PHE A 60 28.90 45.26 11.56
N LYS A 61 27.79 45.99 11.37
CA LYS A 61 26.43 45.45 11.61
C LYS A 61 26.09 44.32 10.64
N LYS A 62 26.45 44.45 9.37
CA LYS A 62 26.22 43.41 8.35
C LYS A 62 27.02 42.15 8.67
N GLU A 63 28.25 42.31 9.16
CA GLU A 63 29.11 41.20 9.55
C GLU A 63 28.55 40.45 10.77
N GLN A 64 28.13 41.16 11.83
CA GLN A 64 27.45 40.52 12.96
C GLN A 64 26.16 39.81 12.56
N GLN A 65 25.36 40.38 11.66
CA GLN A 65 24.15 39.72 11.17
C GLN A 65 24.46 38.45 10.37
N ARG A 66 25.57 38.41 9.63
CA ARG A 66 26.01 37.20 8.92
C ARG A 66 26.47 36.12 9.88
N GLU A 67 27.24 36.47 10.92
CA GLU A 67 27.66 35.51 11.95
C GLU A 67 26.48 34.92 12.72
N ILE A 68 25.52 35.75 13.14
CA ILE A 68 24.30 35.29 13.83
C ILE A 68 23.47 34.36 12.93
N LYS A 69 23.38 34.67 11.63
CA LYS A 69 22.64 33.85 10.67
C LYS A 69 23.34 32.50 10.43
N ALA A 70 24.67 32.48 10.33
CA ALA A 70 25.45 31.26 10.21
C ALA A 70 25.31 30.36 11.45
N GLU A 71 25.35 30.95 12.65
CA GLU A 71 25.14 30.21 13.90
C GLU A 71 23.70 29.67 14.02
N LEU A 72 22.69 30.38 13.47
CA LEU A 72 21.32 29.90 13.41
C LEU A 72 21.17 28.69 12.46
N ASP A 73 21.80 28.72 11.30
CA ASP A 73 21.77 27.64 10.30
C ASP A 73 22.45 26.38 10.83
N ASP A 74 23.61 26.51 11.49
CA ASP A 74 24.31 25.39 12.12
C ASP A 74 23.45 24.74 13.21
N ASN A 75 22.76 25.54 14.02
CA ASN A 75 21.84 25.02 15.04
C ASN A 75 20.60 24.37 14.43
N ALA A 76 20.10 24.86 13.28
CA ALA A 76 18.99 24.27 12.55
C ALA A 76 19.37 22.92 11.95
N LEU A 77 20.55 22.82 11.33
CA LEU A 77 21.12 21.56 10.84
C LEU A 77 21.34 20.55 11.97
N PHE A 78 21.83 21.01 13.13
CA PHE A 78 21.97 20.17 14.31
C PHE A 78 20.60 19.65 14.77
N LEU A 79 19.58 20.52 14.85
CA LEU A 79 18.22 20.10 15.21
C LEU A 79 17.61 19.12 14.20
N GLU A 80 17.90 19.26 12.91
CA GLU A 80 17.48 18.33 11.85
C GLU A 80 18.17 16.95 12.00
N GLU A 81 19.45 16.93 12.36
CA GLU A 81 20.23 15.71 12.64
C GLU A 81 19.69 14.95 13.87
N TYR A 82 19.20 15.66 14.90
CA TYR A 82 18.58 15.03 16.08
C TYR A 82 17.09 14.72 15.92
N SER A 83 16.38 15.44 15.02
CA SER A 83 14.96 15.24 14.71
C SER A 83 14.66 13.89 14.05
N TYR A 84 15.66 13.23 13.46
CA TYR A 84 15.46 11.96 12.77
C TYR A 84 15.28 10.75 13.71
N SER A 85 15.50 10.92 15.02
CA SER A 85 15.59 9.81 15.98
C SER A 85 14.44 9.70 16.98
N VAL A 86 13.45 10.60 16.93
CA VAL A 86 12.27 10.50 17.79
C VAL A 86 11.03 10.53 16.90
N SER A 87 10.48 9.36 16.61
CA SER A 87 9.15 9.24 16.01
C SER A 87 8.15 10.03 16.86
N ASP A 88 7.63 11.14 16.30
CA ASP A 88 6.52 11.86 16.89
C ASP A 88 5.34 10.92 17.12
N LYS A 89 5.02 10.67 18.40
CA LYS A 89 3.94 9.77 18.84
C LYS A 89 2.54 10.21 18.37
N PHE A 90 2.41 11.35 17.71
CA PHE A 90 1.14 11.92 17.25
C PHE A 90 1.16 12.31 15.76
N ASN A 91 1.91 11.60 14.92
CA ASN A 91 1.76 11.78 13.48
C ASN A 91 0.49 11.07 12.98
N ASN A 92 -0.51 11.85 12.52
CA ASN A 92 -1.74 11.36 11.88
C ASN A 92 -1.48 10.51 10.61
N GLU A 93 -0.24 10.45 10.12
CA GLU A 93 0.19 9.51 9.09
C GLU A 93 0.14 8.04 9.51
N THR A 94 0.13 7.74 10.83
CA THR A 94 0.01 6.38 11.36
C THR A 94 -1.31 5.71 11.00
N ARG A 95 -2.39 6.48 10.79
CA ARG A 95 -3.71 5.93 10.45
C ARG A 95 -3.73 5.19 9.10
N ASN A 96 -2.81 5.53 8.20
CA ASN A 96 -2.67 4.87 6.90
C ASN A 96 -1.51 3.88 6.85
N VAL A 97 -0.81 3.60 7.96
CA VAL A 97 0.33 2.67 7.95
C VAL A 97 -0.12 1.27 7.59
N ALA A 98 -1.24 0.77 8.13
CA ALA A 98 -1.80 -0.53 7.75
C ALA A 98 -2.15 -0.60 6.25
N LYS A 99 -2.77 0.46 5.70
CA LYS A 99 -3.12 0.55 4.28
C LYS A 99 -1.87 0.64 3.38
N LYS A 100 -0.91 1.51 3.73
CA LYS A 100 0.38 1.64 3.01
C LYS A 100 1.14 0.31 3.03
N LYS A 101 1.15 -0.39 4.16
CA LYS A 101 1.72 -1.74 4.31
C LYS A 101 1.01 -2.75 3.43
N MET A 102 -0.32 -2.78 3.44
CA MET A 102 -1.07 -3.73 2.60
C MET A 102 -0.85 -3.47 1.10
N VAL A 103 -0.89 -2.20 0.69
CA VAL A 103 -0.61 -1.79 -0.70
C VAL A 103 0.81 -2.17 -1.09
N TYR A 104 1.79 -1.96 -0.22
CA TYR A 104 3.17 -2.38 -0.47
C TYR A 104 3.29 -3.90 -0.63
N LEU A 105 2.70 -4.69 0.27
CA LEU A 105 2.71 -6.15 0.19
C LEU A 105 2.01 -6.66 -1.08
N PHE A 106 0.89 -6.06 -1.46
CA PHE A 106 0.20 -6.39 -2.72
C PHE A 106 1.05 -6.04 -3.94
N THR A 107 1.69 -4.87 -3.93
CA THR A 107 2.56 -4.41 -5.02
C THR A 107 3.78 -5.31 -5.15
N GLU A 108 4.39 -5.72 -4.05
CA GLU A 108 5.52 -6.65 -4.02
C GLU A 108 5.10 -8.03 -4.52
N SER A 109 3.94 -8.52 -4.07
CA SER A 109 3.37 -9.79 -4.57
C SER A 109 3.09 -9.73 -6.08
N LEU A 110 2.57 -8.60 -6.57
CA LEU A 110 2.34 -8.35 -8.00
C LEU A 110 3.64 -8.23 -8.80
N ALA A 111 4.68 -7.62 -8.23
CA ALA A 111 5.98 -7.55 -8.84
C ALA A 111 6.60 -8.95 -9.00
N ASP A 112 6.49 -9.80 -7.98
CA ASP A 112 7.00 -11.18 -7.97
C ASP A 112 6.26 -12.10 -8.97
N MET A 113 5.01 -11.74 -9.32
CA MET A 113 4.27 -12.42 -10.39
C MET A 113 4.92 -12.24 -11.77
N GLY A 114 5.83 -11.28 -11.96
CA GLY A 114 6.71 -11.20 -13.13
C GLY A 114 6.16 -10.37 -14.30
N LEU A 115 5.24 -9.43 -14.03
CA LEU A 115 4.60 -8.58 -15.05
C LEU A 115 5.48 -7.45 -15.63
N LYS A 116 6.75 -7.37 -15.22
CA LYS A 116 7.59 -6.18 -15.48
C LYS A 116 8.23 -6.14 -16.88
N ASN A 117 8.55 -7.31 -17.48
CA ASN A 117 9.28 -7.38 -18.75
C ASN A 117 8.61 -8.35 -19.74
N MET A 118 7.86 -7.83 -20.72
CA MET A 118 7.05 -8.65 -21.64
C MET A 118 7.85 -9.62 -22.52
N ASN A 119 9.12 -9.31 -22.80
CA ASN A 119 9.98 -10.12 -23.67
C ASN A 119 10.77 -11.22 -22.92
N THR A 120 10.62 -11.33 -21.60
CA THR A 120 11.32 -12.36 -20.83
C THR A 120 10.55 -13.67 -20.86
N ILE A 121 11.25 -14.80 -20.98
CA ILE A 121 10.64 -16.15 -20.91
C ILE A 121 9.82 -16.32 -19.62
N ALA A 122 10.30 -15.78 -18.50
CA ALA A 122 9.59 -15.77 -17.23
C ALA A 122 8.20 -15.08 -17.31
N PHE A 123 8.08 -13.97 -18.05
CA PHE A 123 6.80 -13.31 -18.28
C PHE A 123 5.88 -14.16 -19.14
N GLN A 124 6.40 -14.76 -20.21
CA GLN A 124 5.62 -15.63 -21.09
C GLN A 124 5.09 -16.86 -20.34
N ILE A 125 5.90 -17.46 -19.46
CA ILE A 125 5.47 -18.54 -18.58
C ILE A 125 4.38 -18.05 -17.61
N THR A 126 4.54 -16.89 -16.98
CA THR A 126 3.49 -16.30 -16.13
C THR A 126 2.20 -16.09 -16.92
N LEU A 127 2.26 -15.55 -18.14
CA LEU A 127 1.09 -15.32 -18.99
C LEU A 127 0.37 -16.64 -19.30
N PHE A 128 1.12 -17.68 -19.66
CA PHE A 128 0.57 -19.01 -19.88
C PHE A 128 -0.13 -19.55 -18.62
N VAL A 129 0.49 -19.37 -17.45
CA VAL A 129 -0.12 -19.74 -16.16
C VAL A 129 -1.39 -18.96 -15.87
N ILE A 130 -1.45 -17.67 -16.17
CA ILE A 130 -2.67 -16.87 -16.02
C ILE A 130 -3.79 -17.45 -16.88
N VAL A 131 -3.53 -17.64 -18.17
CA VAL A 131 -4.52 -18.18 -19.10
C VAL A 131 -4.99 -19.56 -18.65
N LEU A 132 -4.05 -20.44 -18.30
CA LEU A 132 -4.36 -21.79 -17.84
C LEU A 132 -5.18 -21.78 -16.54
N SER A 133 -4.84 -20.95 -15.55
CA SER A 133 -5.59 -20.84 -14.29
C SER A 133 -7.01 -20.33 -14.51
N PHE A 134 -7.19 -19.30 -15.35
CA PHE A 134 -8.52 -18.77 -15.66
C PHE A 134 -9.38 -19.74 -16.44
N TRP A 135 -8.77 -20.50 -17.36
CA TRP A 135 -9.42 -21.51 -18.17
C TRP A 135 -9.80 -22.75 -17.35
N ALA A 136 -8.87 -23.29 -16.54
CA ALA A 136 -9.14 -24.44 -15.67
C ALA A 136 -10.30 -24.16 -14.70
N ARG A 137 -10.38 -22.93 -14.18
CA ARG A 137 -11.45 -22.45 -13.30
C ARG A 137 -12.84 -22.54 -13.94
N VAL A 138 -12.96 -22.32 -15.26
CA VAL A 138 -14.24 -22.48 -15.98
C VAL A 138 -14.73 -23.92 -15.87
N TYR A 139 -13.89 -24.90 -16.21
CA TYR A 139 -14.30 -26.31 -16.17
C TYR A 139 -14.58 -26.80 -14.76
N ILE A 140 -13.79 -26.38 -13.76
CA ILE A 140 -14.04 -26.74 -12.37
C ILE A 140 -15.38 -26.15 -11.90
N HIS A 141 -15.70 -24.91 -12.26
CA HIS A 141 -17.00 -24.30 -11.95
C HIS A 141 -18.16 -25.12 -12.51
N TYR A 142 -18.17 -25.36 -13.83
CA TYR A 142 -19.24 -26.10 -14.49
C TYR A 142 -19.31 -27.57 -14.07
N PHE A 143 -18.18 -28.16 -13.69
CA PHE A 143 -18.16 -29.49 -13.10
C PHE A 143 -18.85 -29.49 -11.72
N GLY A 144 -18.71 -28.41 -10.94
CA GLY A 144 -19.47 -28.20 -9.70
C GLY A 144 -20.97 -28.09 -9.95
N GLU A 145 -21.38 -27.36 -10.98
CA GLU A 145 -22.79 -27.30 -11.36
C GLU A 145 -23.34 -28.67 -11.79
N TYR A 146 -22.58 -29.41 -12.59
CA TYR A 146 -22.93 -30.77 -13.00
C TYR A 146 -23.03 -31.71 -11.79
N LEU A 147 -22.12 -31.59 -10.82
CA LEU A 147 -22.16 -32.36 -9.57
C LEU A 147 -23.42 -32.02 -8.75
N ALA A 148 -23.88 -30.76 -8.77
CA ALA A 148 -25.11 -30.37 -8.08
C ALA A 148 -26.32 -31.08 -8.69
N LEU A 149 -26.40 -31.11 -10.02
CA LEU A 149 -27.47 -31.82 -10.73
C LEU A 149 -27.47 -33.32 -10.38
N LEU A 150 -26.29 -33.92 -10.26
CA LEU A 150 -26.14 -35.31 -9.84
C LEU A 150 -26.63 -35.54 -8.39
N ILE A 151 -26.28 -34.64 -7.47
CA ILE A 151 -26.69 -34.73 -6.05
C ILE A 151 -28.21 -34.59 -5.90
N ILE A 152 -28.82 -33.67 -6.66
CA ILE A 152 -30.26 -33.40 -6.61
C ILE A 152 -31.05 -34.48 -7.39
N GLY A 153 -30.39 -35.24 -8.26
CA GLY A 153 -31.02 -36.28 -9.07
C GLY A 153 -31.75 -35.75 -10.31
N ILE A 154 -31.39 -34.56 -10.79
CA ILE A 154 -31.96 -33.97 -12.01
C ILE A 154 -31.17 -34.49 -13.22
N LYS A 155 -31.89 -35.04 -14.22
CA LYS A 155 -31.26 -35.55 -15.43
C LYS A 155 -30.83 -34.41 -16.35
N VAL A 156 -29.58 -34.45 -16.80
CA VAL A 156 -29.03 -33.52 -17.79
C VAL A 156 -29.50 -33.95 -19.18
N SER A 157 -30.23 -33.06 -19.87
CA SER A 157 -30.77 -33.30 -21.21
C SER A 157 -29.74 -33.09 -22.31
N LYS A 158 -28.85 -32.11 -22.14
CA LYS A 158 -27.77 -31.81 -23.09
C LYS A 158 -26.54 -31.34 -22.32
N PHE A 159 -25.38 -31.88 -22.70
CA PHE A 159 -24.07 -31.53 -22.17
C PHE A 159 -23.17 -31.15 -23.35
N ASN A 160 -22.89 -29.86 -23.53
CA ASN A 160 -22.08 -29.36 -24.63
C ASN A 160 -20.89 -28.54 -24.09
N PRO A 161 -19.70 -29.14 -23.97
CA PRO A 161 -18.53 -28.44 -23.48
C PRO A 161 -17.98 -27.51 -24.58
N GLU A 162 -17.93 -26.22 -24.29
CA GLU A 162 -17.25 -25.23 -25.11
C GLU A 162 -15.93 -24.83 -24.46
N TRP A 163 -15.13 -24.01 -25.13
CA TRP A 163 -13.82 -23.61 -24.64
C TRP A 163 -13.87 -22.51 -23.57
N TYR A 164 -15.00 -21.79 -23.47
CA TYR A 164 -15.23 -20.67 -22.54
C TYR A 164 -16.38 -20.90 -21.54
N LYS A 165 -17.21 -21.92 -21.76
CA LYS A 165 -18.31 -22.34 -20.90
C LYS A 165 -18.66 -23.82 -21.11
N VAL A 166 -19.51 -24.40 -20.28
CA VAL A 166 -20.12 -25.70 -20.55
C VAL A 166 -21.63 -25.54 -20.53
N GLU A 167 -22.29 -25.79 -21.65
CA GLU A 167 -23.74 -25.68 -21.71
C GLU A 167 -24.39 -26.92 -21.08
N LEU A 168 -25.15 -26.67 -20.01
CA LEU A 168 -25.94 -27.67 -19.31
C LEU A 168 -27.42 -27.39 -19.53
N HIS A 169 -28.12 -28.31 -20.20
CA HIS A 169 -29.57 -28.24 -20.31
C HIS A 169 -30.21 -29.18 -19.29
N TYR A 170 -31.05 -28.62 -18.42
CA TYR A 170 -31.80 -29.36 -17.42
C TYR A 170 -33.13 -28.64 -17.14
N GLU A 171 -34.04 -29.35 -16.47
CA GLU A 171 -35.32 -28.81 -16.03
C GLU A 171 -35.38 -28.81 -14.50
N SER A 172 -35.54 -27.63 -13.91
CA SER A 172 -35.72 -27.45 -12.47
C SER A 172 -37.16 -27.07 -12.16
N TRP A 173 -37.63 -27.53 -10.99
CA TRP A 173 -39.01 -27.34 -10.53
C TRP A 173 -39.10 -26.48 -9.28
N GLU A 174 -37.99 -26.29 -8.58
CA GLU A 174 -37.92 -25.61 -7.29
C GLU A 174 -36.77 -24.60 -7.28
N SER A 175 -36.98 -23.47 -6.61
CA SER A 175 -35.99 -22.38 -6.55
C SER A 175 -34.70 -22.79 -5.87
N TRP A 176 -34.78 -23.66 -4.85
CA TRP A 176 -33.59 -24.12 -4.14
C TRP A 176 -32.70 -25.00 -5.02
N HIS A 177 -33.24 -25.68 -6.04
CA HIS A 177 -32.42 -26.43 -7.00
C HIS A 177 -31.47 -25.50 -7.73
N GLU A 178 -31.99 -24.39 -8.28
CA GLU A 178 -31.19 -23.38 -8.97
C GLU A 178 -30.17 -22.72 -8.03
N ALA A 179 -30.58 -22.43 -6.79
CA ALA A 179 -29.67 -21.87 -5.80
C ALA A 179 -28.51 -22.83 -5.48
N ILE A 180 -28.76 -24.12 -5.29
CA ILE A 180 -27.70 -25.12 -5.03
C ILE A 180 -26.77 -25.26 -6.21
N ILE A 181 -27.27 -25.26 -7.45
CA ILE A 181 -26.45 -25.35 -8.66
C ILE A 181 -25.46 -24.17 -8.70
N ILE A 182 -25.95 -22.95 -8.51
CA ILE A 182 -25.12 -21.73 -8.46
C ILE A 182 -24.08 -21.81 -7.34
N ILE A 183 -24.50 -22.22 -6.13
CA ILE A 183 -23.61 -22.34 -4.97
C ILE A 183 -22.52 -23.37 -5.22
N LEU A 184 -22.87 -24.56 -5.74
CA LEU A 184 -21.92 -25.66 -5.87
C LEU A 184 -20.88 -25.42 -6.97
N GLY A 185 -21.22 -24.69 -8.03
CA GLY A 185 -20.26 -24.29 -9.05
C GLY A 185 -19.10 -23.48 -8.45
N VAL A 186 -19.43 -22.43 -7.69
CA VAL A 186 -18.42 -21.60 -7.02
C VAL A 186 -17.72 -22.37 -5.90
N LEU A 187 -18.46 -23.13 -5.08
CA LEU A 187 -17.88 -23.91 -3.99
C LEU A 187 -16.86 -24.93 -4.48
N LEU A 188 -17.04 -25.50 -5.68
CA LEU A 188 -16.07 -26.45 -6.20
C LEU A 188 -14.74 -25.76 -6.55
N ASN A 189 -14.77 -24.54 -7.11
CA ASN A 189 -13.56 -23.72 -7.28
C ASN A 189 -12.88 -23.44 -5.93
N THR A 190 -13.65 -23.01 -4.93
CA THR A 190 -13.16 -22.78 -3.56
C THR A 190 -12.52 -24.05 -2.98
N PHE A 191 -13.16 -25.20 -3.15
CA PHE A 191 -12.67 -26.49 -2.68
C PHE A 191 -11.34 -26.85 -3.35
N PHE A 192 -11.23 -26.76 -4.67
CA PHE A 192 -9.97 -27.02 -5.38
C PHE A 192 -8.85 -26.06 -4.94
N PHE A 193 -9.16 -24.77 -4.78
CA PHE A 193 -8.18 -23.82 -4.28
C PHE A 193 -7.72 -24.17 -2.86
N SER A 194 -8.65 -24.55 -1.98
CA SER A 194 -8.33 -25.01 -0.63
C SER A 194 -7.47 -26.27 -0.61
N LEU A 195 -7.71 -27.21 -1.53
CA LEU A 195 -6.89 -28.41 -1.70
C LEU A 195 -5.48 -28.04 -2.10
N MET A 196 -5.31 -27.13 -3.07
CA MET A 196 -3.99 -26.64 -3.49
C MET A 196 -3.23 -25.99 -2.32
N ILE A 197 -3.92 -25.18 -1.49
CA ILE A 197 -3.37 -24.56 -0.28
C ILE A 197 -2.87 -25.64 0.70
N ILE A 198 -3.70 -26.63 0.99
CA ILE A 198 -3.36 -27.75 1.89
C ILE A 198 -2.17 -28.53 1.34
N SER A 199 -2.18 -28.87 0.04
CA SER A 199 -1.07 -29.56 -0.62
C SER A 199 0.23 -28.75 -0.54
N ALA A 200 0.20 -27.45 -0.81
CA ALA A 200 1.37 -26.60 -0.68
C ALA A 200 1.88 -26.55 0.76
N TYR A 201 0.99 -26.47 1.75
CA TYR A 201 1.38 -26.51 3.17
C TYR A 201 2.10 -27.82 3.53
N PHE A 202 1.54 -28.97 3.12
CA PHE A 202 2.18 -30.26 3.34
C PHE A 202 3.52 -30.39 2.61
N VAL A 203 3.59 -30.00 1.34
CA VAL A 203 4.85 -30.12 0.57
C VAL A 203 5.93 -29.23 1.18
N ASN A 204 5.60 -28.00 1.59
CA ASN A 204 6.53 -27.08 2.26
C ASN A 204 7.04 -27.60 3.60
N LYS A 205 6.26 -28.43 4.29
CA LYS A 205 6.70 -29.05 5.54
C LYS A 205 7.83 -30.07 5.33
N TYR A 206 7.85 -30.74 4.19
CA TYR A 206 8.81 -31.81 3.89
C TYR A 206 9.91 -31.39 2.91
N THR A 207 9.63 -30.48 1.99
CA THR A 207 10.51 -30.09 0.88
C THR A 207 10.24 -28.65 0.44
N GLN A 208 11.02 -28.11 -0.50
CA GLN A 208 10.71 -26.80 -1.09
C GLN A 208 9.71 -26.94 -2.23
N PHE A 209 8.57 -26.24 -2.14
CA PHE A 209 7.56 -26.24 -3.20
C PHE A 209 8.03 -25.43 -4.43
N PRO A 210 7.83 -25.91 -5.67
CA PRO A 210 8.36 -25.21 -6.85
C PRO A 210 7.69 -23.85 -7.09
N HIS A 211 8.51 -22.86 -7.47
CA HIS A 211 8.10 -21.45 -7.63
C HIS A 211 6.93 -21.26 -8.63
N ILE A 212 6.91 -22.06 -9.70
CA ILE A 212 5.86 -21.99 -10.73
C ILE A 212 4.47 -22.29 -10.16
N PHE A 213 4.36 -23.23 -9.21
CA PHE A 213 3.09 -23.61 -8.63
C PHE A 213 2.55 -22.55 -7.68
N TYR A 214 3.41 -21.81 -6.97
CA TYR A 214 2.96 -20.63 -6.22
C TYR A 214 2.33 -19.58 -7.12
N LYS A 215 2.91 -19.32 -8.30
CA LYS A 215 2.31 -18.41 -9.27
C LYS A 215 0.96 -18.91 -9.76
N MET A 216 0.86 -20.19 -10.09
CA MET A 216 -0.39 -20.81 -10.53
C MET A 216 -1.48 -20.72 -9.47
N MET A 217 -1.16 -21.07 -8.22
CA MET A 217 -2.06 -20.95 -7.08
C MET A 217 -2.53 -19.51 -6.86
N CYS A 218 -1.62 -18.54 -6.93
CA CYS A 218 -1.98 -17.14 -6.79
C CYS A 218 -2.98 -16.71 -7.88
N TRP A 219 -2.67 -16.97 -9.15
CA TRP A 219 -3.58 -16.61 -10.25
C TRP A 219 -4.90 -17.38 -10.24
N PHE A 220 -4.89 -18.64 -9.82
CA PHE A 220 -6.11 -19.43 -9.63
C PHE A 220 -6.96 -18.88 -8.47
N GLY A 221 -6.34 -18.47 -7.36
CA GLY A 221 -7.02 -17.82 -6.24
C GLY A 221 -7.62 -16.47 -6.62
N ILE A 222 -6.92 -15.66 -7.43
CA ILE A 222 -7.47 -14.42 -8.00
C ILE A 222 -8.68 -14.76 -8.87
N ALA A 223 -8.53 -15.68 -9.82
CA ALA A 223 -9.62 -16.10 -10.72
C ALA A 223 -10.85 -16.62 -9.96
N THR A 224 -10.65 -17.37 -8.87
CA THR A 224 -11.72 -17.88 -8.01
C THR A 224 -12.40 -16.76 -7.20
N THR A 225 -11.65 -15.74 -6.79
CA THR A 225 -12.22 -14.59 -6.06
C THR A 225 -13.09 -13.73 -6.97
N ILE A 226 -12.69 -13.56 -8.25
CA ILE A 226 -13.46 -12.79 -9.23
C ILE A 226 -14.40 -13.66 -10.08
N ASP A 227 -14.63 -14.92 -9.70
CA ASP A 227 -15.37 -15.91 -10.50
C ASP A 227 -16.75 -15.41 -10.94
N PHE A 228 -17.49 -14.83 -9.99
CA PHE A 228 -18.78 -14.20 -10.25
C PHE A 228 -18.73 -13.16 -11.38
N LEU A 229 -17.74 -12.25 -11.35
CA LEU A 229 -17.61 -11.21 -12.36
C LEU A 229 -17.26 -11.79 -13.73
N LEU A 230 -16.47 -12.88 -13.76
CA LEU A 230 -16.09 -13.55 -14.99
C LEU A 230 -17.28 -14.29 -15.61
N ILE A 231 -18.10 -14.97 -14.81
CA ILE A 231 -19.32 -15.63 -15.29
C ILE A 231 -20.32 -14.61 -15.81
N LEU A 232 -20.56 -13.54 -15.05
CA LEU A 232 -21.38 -12.40 -15.50
C LEU A 232 -20.87 -11.82 -16.83
N ALA A 233 -19.56 -11.66 -16.98
CA ALA A 233 -18.97 -11.15 -18.22
C ALA A 233 -19.23 -12.10 -19.40
N VAL A 234 -19.07 -13.42 -19.22
CA VAL A 234 -19.36 -14.43 -20.24
C VAL A 234 -20.84 -14.40 -20.63
N ASP A 235 -21.75 -14.40 -19.65
CA ASP A 235 -23.20 -14.34 -19.87
C ASP A 235 -23.61 -13.08 -20.65
N CYS A 236 -22.99 -11.93 -20.35
CA CYS A 236 -23.26 -10.66 -21.02
C CYS A 236 -22.71 -10.61 -22.43
N ILE A 237 -21.49 -11.12 -22.66
CA ILE A 237 -20.86 -11.16 -23.99
C ILE A 237 -21.67 -12.06 -24.92
N GLU A 238 -22.14 -13.20 -24.42
CA GLU A 238 -22.98 -14.12 -25.18
C GLU A 238 -24.45 -13.66 -25.30
N GLN A 239 -24.86 -12.67 -24.50
CA GLN A 239 -26.25 -12.23 -24.41
C GLN A 239 -27.21 -13.36 -24.00
N ASN A 240 -26.74 -14.28 -23.16
CA ASN A 240 -27.49 -15.45 -22.74
C ASN A 240 -28.40 -15.15 -21.53
N TRP A 241 -29.40 -14.30 -21.74
CA TRP A 241 -30.35 -13.89 -20.68
C TRP A 241 -31.30 -15.00 -20.23
N THR A 242 -31.42 -16.07 -21.02
CA THR A 242 -32.39 -17.15 -20.77
C THR A 242 -31.83 -18.31 -19.96
N ARG A 243 -30.53 -18.59 -20.09
CA ARG A 243 -29.88 -19.76 -19.50
C ARG A 243 -28.51 -19.45 -18.88
N GLY A 244 -28.06 -18.20 -18.92
CA GLY A 244 -26.83 -17.79 -18.25
C GLY A 244 -26.89 -18.08 -16.75
N ASP A 245 -25.76 -18.45 -16.18
CA ASP A 245 -25.67 -18.93 -14.79
C ASP A 245 -26.13 -17.85 -13.81
N MET A 246 -25.81 -16.59 -14.10
CA MET A 246 -26.25 -15.47 -13.28
C MET A 246 -27.77 -15.23 -13.35
N PHE A 247 -28.41 -15.63 -14.44
CA PHE A 247 -29.83 -15.40 -14.71
C PHE A 247 -30.72 -16.61 -14.42
N LYS A 248 -30.17 -17.76 -14.02
CA LYS A 248 -30.92 -18.99 -13.68
C LYS A 248 -32.08 -18.71 -12.72
N LEU A 249 -31.77 -18.11 -11.57
CA LEU A 249 -32.76 -17.81 -10.55
C LEU A 249 -33.72 -16.69 -10.97
N TYR A 250 -33.24 -15.69 -11.72
CA TYR A 250 -34.08 -14.65 -12.32
C TYR A 250 -35.15 -15.28 -13.21
N GLN A 251 -34.77 -16.20 -14.09
CA GLN A 251 -35.71 -16.84 -15.00
C GLN A 251 -36.67 -17.80 -14.31
N TYR A 252 -36.23 -18.50 -13.27
CA TYR A 252 -37.13 -19.30 -12.44
C TYR A 252 -38.29 -18.46 -11.88
N TYR A 253 -37.99 -17.33 -11.22
CA TYR A 253 -39.00 -16.45 -10.65
C TYR A 253 -39.84 -15.72 -11.72
N ASN A 254 -39.22 -15.37 -12.85
CA ASN A 254 -39.93 -14.76 -13.96
C ASN A 254 -40.99 -15.73 -14.56
N ARG A 255 -40.70 -17.04 -14.63
CA ARG A 255 -41.66 -18.05 -15.10
C ARG A 255 -42.79 -18.31 -14.11
N ARG A 256 -42.52 -18.22 -12.80
CA ARG A 256 -43.48 -18.55 -11.75
C ARG A 256 -44.42 -17.38 -11.41
N ASP A 257 -43.86 -16.20 -11.20
CA ASP A 257 -44.55 -15.04 -10.62
C ASP A 257 -44.56 -13.81 -11.55
N ALA A 258 -44.13 -13.96 -12.81
CA ALA A 258 -43.95 -12.86 -13.78
C ALA A 258 -43.04 -11.71 -13.26
N ASN A 259 -42.22 -12.00 -12.26
CA ASN A 259 -41.33 -11.05 -11.61
C ASN A 259 -39.99 -11.74 -11.27
N GLY A 260 -38.96 -11.48 -12.07
CA GLY A 260 -37.62 -12.09 -11.88
C GLY A 260 -36.71 -11.36 -10.88
N TYR A 261 -37.05 -10.14 -10.43
CA TYR A 261 -36.18 -9.34 -9.56
C TYR A 261 -35.75 -10.03 -8.25
N PRO A 262 -36.63 -10.79 -7.55
CA PRO A 262 -36.23 -11.52 -6.36
C PRO A 262 -35.11 -12.54 -6.64
N GLY A 263 -35.18 -13.23 -7.79
CA GLY A 263 -34.16 -14.19 -8.19
C GLY A 263 -32.79 -13.54 -8.41
N LEU A 264 -32.75 -12.39 -9.10
CA LEU A 264 -31.50 -11.63 -9.30
C LEU A 264 -30.89 -11.19 -7.96
N ALA A 265 -31.70 -10.67 -7.05
CA ALA A 265 -31.24 -10.21 -5.74
C ALA A 265 -30.62 -11.36 -4.91
N ILE A 266 -31.25 -12.54 -4.92
CA ILE A 266 -30.75 -13.73 -4.23
C ILE A 266 -29.43 -14.22 -4.88
N THR A 267 -29.35 -14.28 -6.21
CA THR A 267 -28.12 -14.67 -6.92
C THR A 267 -26.95 -13.76 -6.55
N ILE A 268 -27.14 -12.43 -6.60
CA ILE A 268 -26.11 -11.46 -6.22
C ILE A 268 -25.69 -11.66 -4.76
N PHE A 269 -26.65 -11.84 -3.86
CA PHE A 269 -26.36 -12.08 -2.45
C PHE A 269 -25.49 -13.33 -2.24
N ILE A 270 -25.84 -14.45 -2.89
CA ILE A 270 -25.06 -15.70 -2.84
C ILE A 270 -23.63 -15.46 -3.31
N TYR A 271 -23.44 -14.82 -4.47
CA TYR A 271 -22.12 -14.56 -5.02
C TYR A 271 -21.28 -13.61 -4.15
N VAL A 272 -21.90 -12.59 -3.55
CA VAL A 272 -21.20 -11.68 -2.62
C VAL A 272 -20.67 -12.45 -1.41
N VAL A 273 -21.50 -13.29 -0.78
CA VAL A 273 -21.09 -14.10 0.36
C VAL A 273 -19.95 -15.06 -0.01
N LEU A 274 -20.07 -15.77 -1.14
CA LEU A 274 -19.03 -16.69 -1.62
C LEU A 274 -17.73 -15.96 -2.00
N THR A 275 -17.84 -14.76 -2.57
CA THR A 275 -16.68 -13.90 -2.86
C THR A 275 -15.95 -13.52 -1.58
N PHE A 276 -16.65 -13.19 -0.49
CA PHE A 276 -16.01 -12.92 0.81
C PHE A 276 -15.28 -14.14 1.38
N ILE A 277 -15.84 -15.34 1.22
CA ILE A 277 -15.19 -16.59 1.62
C ILE A 277 -13.91 -16.81 0.79
N ASN A 278 -14.00 -16.66 -0.54
CA ASN A 278 -12.85 -16.79 -1.44
C ASN A 278 -11.77 -15.74 -1.16
N LEU A 279 -12.16 -14.50 -0.89
CA LEU A 279 -11.25 -13.41 -0.54
C LEU A 279 -10.53 -13.70 0.78
N SER A 280 -11.26 -14.24 1.77
CA SER A 280 -10.69 -14.63 3.07
C SER A 280 -9.69 -15.79 2.92
N LEU A 281 -10.01 -16.78 2.09
CA LEU A 281 -9.12 -17.90 1.77
C LEU A 281 -7.87 -17.44 1.00
N MET A 282 -8.06 -16.53 0.05
CA MET A 282 -6.99 -15.91 -0.73
C MET A 282 -6.06 -15.07 0.16
N TYR A 283 -6.63 -14.29 1.08
CA TYR A 283 -5.89 -13.54 2.08
C TYR A 283 -5.04 -14.46 2.96
N TYR A 284 -5.63 -15.56 3.44
CA TYR A 284 -4.91 -16.57 4.22
C TYR A 284 -3.73 -17.17 3.42
N TYR A 285 -3.96 -17.55 2.16
CA TYR A 285 -2.93 -18.06 1.27
C TYR A 285 -1.76 -17.06 1.09
N LEU A 286 -2.05 -15.80 0.78
CA LEU A 286 -1.04 -14.78 0.52
C LEU A 286 -0.12 -14.51 1.72
N ILE A 287 -0.67 -14.52 2.94
CA ILE A 287 0.12 -14.22 4.14
C ILE A 287 0.92 -15.42 4.62
N PHE A 288 0.27 -16.58 4.74
CA PHE A 288 0.85 -17.70 5.47
C PHE A 288 1.61 -18.69 4.60
N ILE A 289 1.20 -18.86 3.33
CA ILE A 289 1.69 -19.97 2.50
C ILE A 289 2.50 -19.46 1.31
N HIS A 290 2.13 -18.32 0.73
CA HIS A 290 2.80 -17.81 -0.45
C HIS A 290 4.31 -17.58 -0.20
N MET A 291 5.14 -18.22 -1.03
CA MET A 291 6.61 -18.20 -0.94
C MET A 291 7.16 -18.51 0.47
N GLY A 292 6.52 -19.46 1.17
CA GLY A 292 6.96 -19.89 2.49
C GLY A 292 6.77 -18.84 3.59
N GLY A 293 5.79 -17.94 3.45
CA GLY A 293 5.54 -16.90 4.45
C GLY A 293 6.49 -15.71 4.35
N ARG A 294 7.12 -15.47 3.20
CA ARG A 294 7.94 -14.27 2.99
C ARG A 294 7.16 -12.99 3.29
N VAL A 295 5.87 -12.96 2.96
CA VAL A 295 4.97 -11.82 3.20
C VAL A 295 4.85 -11.52 4.70
N ILE A 296 4.74 -12.55 5.56
CA ILE A 296 4.68 -12.34 7.01
C ILE A 296 6.04 -11.89 7.58
N ASP A 297 7.16 -12.41 7.05
CA ASP A 297 8.50 -11.95 7.42
C ASP A 297 8.72 -10.47 7.05
N ILE A 298 8.31 -10.04 5.85
CA ILE A 298 8.35 -8.64 5.44
C ILE A 298 7.44 -7.78 6.33
N TYR A 299 6.23 -8.26 6.62
CA TYR A 299 5.29 -7.55 7.48
C TYR A 299 5.85 -7.31 8.89
N LEU A 300 6.50 -8.32 9.48
CA LEU A 300 7.15 -8.23 10.80
C LEU A 300 8.40 -7.34 10.79
N ARG A 301 9.11 -7.22 9.66
CA ARG A 301 10.26 -6.31 9.53
C ARG A 301 9.86 -4.85 9.32
N LEU A 302 8.66 -4.61 8.80
CA LEU A 302 8.09 -3.27 8.59
C LEU A 302 7.31 -2.76 9.82
N SER A 303 7.15 -3.56 10.89
CA SER A 303 6.53 -3.16 12.16
C SER A 303 7.58 -2.70 13.16
#